data_AF-A0A957WPU7-F1
#
_entry.id   AF-A0A957WPU7-F1
#
_cell.length_a   1.000
_cell.length_b   1.000
_cell.length_c   1.000
_cell.angle_alpha   90.00
_cell.angle_beta   90.00
_cell.angle_gamma   90.00
#
_symmetry.space_group_name_H-M   'P 1'
#
loop_
_entity.id
_entity.type
_entity.pdbx_description
1 polymer ?
#
loop_
_entity_poly.entity_id
_entity_poly.type
_entity_poly.pdbx_seq_one_letter_code
_entity_poly.pdbx_strand_id
1 'polypeptide(L)'
;LSGDKALLSQINAKKSGGETTTPFYVAMAASFAQAYRINQPRPADTIRLALFDEAFGKMDTARTASALKFMVENQLQVVLATPPDKAAGLLEHVDSVRTVVRQNNHAFVIEIDKTDMLAELEGEVSELPAYA
;
A
#
# COMPACT_ATOMS: atom_id res chain seq x y z
N LEU A 1 -25.08 -22.92 4.73
CA LEU A 1 -23.77 -22.67 4.08
C LEU A 1 -22.68 -23.05 5.07
N SER A 2 -22.22 -24.31 5.00
CA SER A 2 -21.12 -24.80 5.85
C SER A 2 -19.81 -24.28 5.27
N GLY A 3 -19.27 -23.22 5.86
CA GLY A 3 -17.99 -22.65 5.43
C GLY A 3 -16.84 -23.38 6.11
N ASP A 4 -15.98 -24.02 5.32
CA ASP A 4 -14.75 -24.64 5.83
C ASP A 4 -13.86 -23.59 6.48
N LYS A 5 -13.51 -23.82 7.76
CA LYS A 5 -12.59 -22.98 8.53
C LYS A 5 -11.17 -23.50 8.32
N ALA A 6 -10.31 -22.71 7.70
CA ALA A 6 -8.88 -23.00 7.59
C ALA A 6 -8.06 -21.88 8.23
N LEU A 7 -7.07 -22.25 9.05
CA LEU A 7 -6.15 -21.31 9.68
C LEU A 7 -5.16 -20.78 8.64
N LEU A 8 -4.91 -19.47 8.63
CA LEU A 8 -3.96 -18.82 7.69
C LEU A 8 -2.57 -19.48 7.70
N SER A 9 -2.13 -19.99 8.86
CA SER A 9 -0.87 -20.74 9.00
C SER A 9 -0.83 -22.03 8.18
N GLN A 10 -1.98 -22.68 7.96
CA GLN A 10 -2.08 -23.92 7.20
C GLN A 10 -2.18 -23.67 5.69
N ILE A 11 -2.73 -22.53 5.29
CA ILE A 11 -2.83 -22.11 3.88
C ILE A 11 -1.46 -21.65 3.37
N ASN A 12 -0.69 -20.96 4.21
CA ASN A 12 0.64 -20.44 3.87
C ASN A 12 1.67 -21.54 3.56
N ALA A 13 1.48 -22.74 4.11
CA ALA A 13 2.41 -23.86 3.93
C ALA A 13 2.17 -24.66 2.63
N LYS A 14 1.06 -24.45 1.92
CA LYS A 14 0.58 -25.42 0.91
C LYS A 14 0.37 -24.89 -0.51
N LYS A 15 0.55 -23.60 -0.80
CA LYS A 15 0.35 -23.07 -2.16
C LYS A 15 1.41 -22.05 -2.58
N SER A 16 1.86 -22.23 -3.83
CA SER A 16 2.84 -21.42 -4.55
C SER A 16 2.51 -19.93 -4.52
N GLY A 17 3.54 -19.10 -4.38
CA GLY A 17 3.54 -17.68 -3.98
C GLY A 17 2.74 -16.67 -4.79
N GLY A 18 1.84 -17.08 -5.70
CA GLY A 18 0.91 -16.21 -6.43
C GLY A 18 -0.58 -16.37 -6.05
N GLU A 19 -0.99 -17.47 -5.43
CA GLU A 19 -2.41 -17.74 -5.07
C GLU A 19 -2.79 -17.26 -3.65
N THR A 20 -1.82 -16.81 -2.85
CA THR A 20 -1.97 -16.52 -1.40
C THR A 20 -2.31 -15.07 -1.07
N THR A 21 -2.68 -14.25 -2.05
CA THR A 21 -2.65 -12.78 -1.96
C THR A 21 -3.96 -12.06 -1.66
N THR A 22 -5.10 -12.75 -1.71
CA THR A 22 -6.41 -12.21 -1.27
C THR A 22 -6.70 -12.39 0.24
N PRO A 23 -6.25 -13.48 0.91
CA PRO A 23 -6.45 -13.65 2.35
C PRO A 23 -5.79 -12.58 3.23
N PHE A 24 -4.69 -11.99 2.75
CA PHE A 24 -3.91 -11.02 3.54
C PHE A 24 -4.68 -9.71 3.77
N TYR A 25 -5.37 -9.18 2.75
CA TYR A 25 -6.08 -7.92 2.86
C TYR A 25 -7.33 -8.00 3.73
N VAL A 26 -8.09 -9.09 3.62
CA VAL A 26 -9.26 -9.31 4.49
C VAL A 26 -8.81 -9.49 5.94
N ALA A 27 -7.72 -10.23 6.18
CA ALA A 27 -7.15 -10.38 7.51
C ALA A 27 -6.65 -9.04 8.08
N MET A 28 -5.99 -8.22 7.27
CA MET A 28 -5.48 -6.92 7.67
C MET A 28 -6.61 -5.92 7.94
N ALA A 29 -7.59 -5.83 7.03
CA ALA A 29 -8.83 -5.08 7.19
C ALA A 29 -9.57 -5.46 8.48
N ALA A 30 -9.77 -6.75 8.71
CA ALA A 30 -10.42 -7.26 9.92
C ALA A 30 -9.60 -6.96 11.18
N SER A 31 -8.27 -7.03 11.10
CA SER A 31 -7.37 -6.69 12.21
C SER A 31 -7.48 -5.22 12.58
N PHE A 32 -7.48 -4.32 11.59
CA PHE A 32 -7.68 -2.89 11.84
C PHE A 32 -9.09 -2.56 12.31
N ALA A 33 -10.13 -3.17 11.72
CA ALA A 33 -11.51 -2.99 12.16
C ALA A 33 -11.73 -3.44 13.61
N GLN A 34 -11.08 -4.54 14.01
CA GLN A 34 -11.09 -5.03 15.38
C GLN A 34 -10.28 -4.12 16.31
N ALA A 35 -9.03 -3.79 15.96
CA ALA A 35 -8.13 -2.98 16.78
C ALA A 35 -8.69 -1.58 17.04
N TYR A 36 -9.26 -0.95 16.00
CA TYR A 36 -9.82 0.39 16.08
C TYR A 36 -11.31 0.42 16.44
N ARG A 37 -11.93 -0.74 16.68
CA ARG A 37 -13.33 -0.85 17.11
C ARG A 37 -14.27 -0.06 16.19
N ILE A 38 -14.05 -0.15 14.88
CA ILE A 38 -14.64 0.72 13.84
C ILE A 38 -16.19 0.70 13.82
N ASN A 39 -16.82 -0.30 14.46
CA ASN A 39 -18.27 -0.43 14.58
C ASN A 39 -18.80 -0.48 16.03
N GLN A 40 -18.07 0.08 17.01
CA GLN A 40 -18.59 0.17 18.38
C GLN A 40 -19.45 1.41 18.59
N PRO A 41 -20.55 1.32 19.37
CA PRO A 41 -21.50 2.41 19.58
C PRO A 41 -20.93 3.63 20.31
N ARG A 42 -19.72 3.52 20.88
CA ARG A 42 -18.93 4.68 21.32
C ARG A 42 -17.83 4.92 20.30
N PRO A 43 -17.69 6.15 19.77
CA PRO A 43 -16.52 6.52 18.97
C PRO A 43 -15.26 6.20 19.78
N ALA A 44 -14.45 5.27 19.30
CA ALA A 44 -13.15 5.00 19.89
C ALA A 44 -12.21 6.10 19.41
N ASP A 45 -11.77 6.96 20.33
CA ASP A 45 -10.73 7.95 20.07
C ASP A 45 -9.42 7.21 19.81
N THR A 46 -9.12 7.01 18.52
CA THR A 46 -8.09 6.11 18.04
C THR A 46 -7.31 6.80 16.93
N ILE A 47 -5.99 6.62 16.94
CA ILE A 47 -5.07 7.25 15.99
C ILE A 47 -5.32 6.74 14.56
N ARG A 48 -5.83 5.50 14.41
CA ARG A 48 -6.16 4.88 13.12
C ARG A 48 -5.00 4.86 12.13
N LEU A 49 -3.77 4.66 12.61
CA LEU A 49 -2.55 4.62 11.80
C LEU A 49 -2.23 3.21 11.29
N ALA A 50 -1.81 3.09 10.04
CA ALA A 50 -1.30 1.88 9.43
C ALA A 50 0.06 2.18 8.76
N LEU A 51 1.11 1.46 9.16
CA LEU A 51 2.47 1.61 8.64
C LEU A 51 2.85 0.35 7.85
N PHE A 52 3.31 0.54 6.62
CA PHE A 52 3.75 -0.56 5.76
C PHE A 52 5.18 -0.33 5.29
N ASP A 53 6.07 -1.27 5.60
CA ASP A 53 7.42 -1.32 5.04
C ASP A 53 7.45 -2.22 3.81
N GLU A 54 8.33 -1.89 2.86
CA GLU A 54 8.40 -2.49 1.51
C GLU A 54 7.02 -2.66 0.86
N ALA A 55 6.20 -1.63 0.99
CA ALA A 55 4.78 -1.67 0.67
C ALA A 55 4.58 -2.19 -0.76
N PHE A 56 3.79 -3.26 -0.86
CA PHE A 56 3.33 -3.82 -2.13
C PHE A 56 4.45 -4.31 -3.08
N GLY A 57 5.67 -4.51 -2.57
CA GLY A 57 6.81 -4.93 -3.37
C GLY A 57 6.65 -6.30 -4.07
N LYS A 58 5.65 -7.10 -3.66
CA LYS A 58 5.28 -8.41 -4.24
C LYS A 58 3.83 -8.46 -4.71
N MET A 59 3.13 -7.33 -4.74
CA MET A 59 1.69 -7.26 -5.03
C MET A 59 1.44 -6.51 -6.33
N ASP A 60 0.51 -7.02 -7.13
CA ASP A 60 0.04 -6.35 -8.35
C ASP A 60 -0.65 -5.01 -8.02
N THR A 61 -0.43 -4.01 -8.88
CA THR A 61 -0.89 -2.62 -8.73
C THR A 61 -2.39 -2.53 -8.44
N ALA A 62 -3.22 -3.32 -9.14
CA ALA A 62 -4.68 -3.31 -8.94
C ALA A 62 -5.11 -3.76 -7.53
N ARG A 63 -4.37 -4.71 -6.94
CA ARG A 63 -4.64 -5.23 -5.59
C ARG A 63 -4.23 -4.22 -4.53
N THR A 64 -3.09 -3.58 -4.74
CA THR A 64 -2.59 -2.48 -3.94
C THR A 64 -3.57 -1.32 -3.88
N ALA A 65 -4.04 -0.86 -5.04
CA ALA A 65 -5.03 0.21 -5.15
C ALA A 65 -6.31 -0.10 -4.35
N SER A 66 -6.82 -1.32 -4.49
CA SER A 66 -8.03 -1.77 -3.79
C SER A 66 -7.85 -1.79 -2.27
N ALA A 67 -6.67 -2.20 -1.79
CA ALA A 67 -6.36 -2.25 -0.37
C ALA A 67 -6.21 -0.85 0.24
N LEU A 68 -5.50 0.05 -0.44
CA LEU A 68 -5.36 1.45 -0.02
C LEU A 68 -6.73 2.13 0.04
N LYS A 69 -7.55 1.96 -1.00
CA LYS A 69 -8.92 2.46 -1.03
C LYS A 69 -9.74 1.98 0.18
N PHE A 70 -9.70 0.69 0.48
CA PHE A 70 -10.41 0.14 1.64
C PHE A 70 -9.93 0.78 2.96
N MET A 71 -8.63 0.98 3.14
CA MET A 71 -8.09 1.60 4.36
C MET A 71 -8.57 3.04 4.53
N VAL A 72 -8.54 3.82 3.44
CA VAL A 72 -9.01 5.21 3.43
C VAL A 72 -10.51 5.29 3.72
N GLU A 73 -11.33 4.42 3.11
CA GLU A 73 -12.79 4.35 3.37
C GLU A 73 -13.10 4.00 4.84
N ASN A 74 -12.20 3.29 5.52
CA ASN A 74 -12.30 2.97 6.94
C ASN A 74 -11.61 3.99 7.86
N GLN A 75 -11.30 5.19 7.34
CA GLN A 75 -10.71 6.31 8.09
C GLN A 75 -9.34 5.98 8.69
N LEU A 76 -8.57 5.11 8.04
CA LEU A 76 -7.18 4.83 8.40
C LEU A 76 -6.24 5.83 7.74
N GLN A 77 -5.28 6.33 8.52
CA GLN A 77 -4.11 7.06 8.05
C GLN A 77 -3.04 6.06 7.64
N VAL A 78 -2.64 6.05 6.38
CA VAL A 78 -1.71 5.05 5.84
C VAL A 78 -0.38 5.70 5.50
N VAL A 79 0.72 5.16 6.02
CA VAL A 79 2.09 5.53 5.64
C VAL A 79 2.76 4.34 5.01
N LEU A 80 3.28 4.55 3.79
CA LEU A 80 3.94 3.55 2.98
C LEU A 80 5.43 3.88 2.86
N ALA A 81 6.29 2.92 3.14
CA ALA A 81 7.69 2.96 2.75
C ALA A 81 7.88 2.03 1.56
N THR A 82 8.41 2.55 0.46
CA THR A 82 8.68 1.76 -0.75
C THR A 82 9.96 2.24 -1.42
N PRO A 83 10.71 1.32 -2.06
CA PRO A 83 11.81 1.71 -2.94
C PRO A 83 11.36 2.63 -4.08
N PRO A 84 12.23 3.55 -4.56
CA PRO A 84 11.87 4.53 -5.59
C PRO A 84 11.33 3.90 -6.89
N ASP A 85 11.85 2.75 -7.31
CA ASP A 85 11.44 2.02 -8.51
C ASP A 85 9.98 1.53 -8.46
N LYS A 86 9.41 1.40 -7.26
CA LYS A 86 8.02 0.95 -7.06
C LYS A 86 7.08 2.09 -6.69
N ALA A 87 7.60 3.29 -6.41
CA ALA A 87 6.81 4.44 -6.02
C ALA A 87 5.84 4.87 -7.13
N ALA A 88 6.28 4.80 -8.40
CA ALA A 88 5.48 5.21 -9.57
C ALA A 88 4.09 4.56 -9.60
N GLY A 89 4.00 3.24 -9.37
CA GLY A 89 2.74 2.50 -9.36
C GLY A 89 1.81 2.82 -8.18
N LEU A 90 2.29 3.57 -7.18
CA LEU A 90 1.51 4.01 -6.02
C LEU A 90 1.13 5.48 -6.09
N LEU A 91 1.78 6.28 -6.95
CA LEU A 91 1.62 7.73 -7.00
C LEU A 91 0.15 8.13 -7.08
N GLU A 92 -0.62 7.50 -7.97
CA GLU A 92 -2.05 7.79 -8.15
C GLU A 92 -2.90 7.51 -6.91
N HIS A 93 -2.46 6.63 -6.02
CA HIS A 93 -3.22 6.13 -4.87
C HIS A 93 -2.82 6.75 -3.53
N VAL A 94 -1.86 7.67 -3.51
CA VAL A 94 -1.40 8.38 -2.30
C VAL A 94 -1.64 9.87 -2.40
N ASP A 95 -1.88 10.49 -1.24
CA ASP A 95 -2.10 11.95 -1.14
C ASP A 95 -0.79 12.75 -1.22
N SER A 96 0.32 12.18 -0.76
CA SER A 96 1.59 12.88 -0.65
C SER A 96 2.76 11.91 -0.73
N VAL A 97 3.87 12.37 -1.30
CA VAL A 97 5.12 11.62 -1.41
C VAL A 97 6.22 12.37 -0.68
N ARG A 98 7.06 11.62 0.04
CA ARG A 98 8.23 12.14 0.75
C ARG A 98 9.41 11.25 0.43
N THR A 99 10.46 11.83 -0.10
CA THR A 99 11.67 11.09 -0.49
C THR A 99 12.73 11.27 0.57
N VAL A 100 13.26 10.16 1.07
CA VAL A 100 14.38 10.17 2.01
C VAL A 100 15.68 10.11 1.21
N VAL A 101 16.51 11.14 1.35
CA VAL A 101 17.81 11.23 0.69
C VAL A 101 18.90 11.08 1.74
N ARG A 102 19.93 10.29 1.42
CA ARG A 102 21.13 10.14 2.26
C ARG A 102 22.35 10.74 1.56
N GLN A 103 22.99 11.71 2.21
CA GLN A 103 24.21 12.36 1.71
C GLN A 103 25.18 12.58 2.89
N ASN A 104 26.48 12.31 2.70
CA ASN A 104 27.52 12.53 3.72
C ASN A 104 27.18 11.94 5.10
N ASN A 105 26.63 10.71 5.11
CA ASN A 105 26.14 10.02 6.32
C ASN A 105 24.99 10.71 7.07
N HIS A 106 24.33 11.70 6.45
CA HIS A 106 23.16 12.38 6.98
C HIS A 106 21.94 12.03 6.13
N ALA A 107 20.80 11.81 6.77
CA ALA A 107 19.52 11.56 6.10
C ALA A 107 18.61 12.78 6.27
N PHE A 108 17.97 13.19 5.19
CA PHE A 108 16.98 14.27 5.19
C PHE A 108 15.80 13.91 4.30
N VAL A 109 14.66 14.52 4.58
CA VAL A 109 13.42 14.30 3.82
C VAL A 109 13.22 15.49 2.90
N ILE A 110 13.00 15.20 1.63
CA ILE A 110 12.52 16.18 0.65
C ILE A 110 11.05 15.87 0.32
N GLU A 111 10.27 16.94 0.21
CA GLU A 111 8.94 16.86 -0.37
C GLU A 111 9.09 17.02 -1.88
N ILE A 112 8.49 16.10 -2.63
CA ILE A 112 8.41 16.19 -4.07
C ILE A 112 6.94 16.36 -4.41
N ASP A 113 6.63 17.34 -5.27
CA ASP A 113 5.28 17.54 -5.75
C ASP A 113 4.87 16.34 -6.60
N LYS A 114 3.70 15.76 -6.28
CA LYS A 114 3.16 14.59 -6.99
C LYS A 114 2.88 14.92 -8.46
N THR A 115 2.46 16.14 -8.77
CA THR A 115 2.19 16.60 -10.14
C THR A 115 3.48 16.66 -10.96
N ASP A 116 4.57 17.16 -10.36
CA ASP A 116 5.88 17.21 -11.02
C ASP A 116 6.40 15.79 -11.32
N MET A 117 6.27 14.85 -10.36
CA MET A 117 6.65 13.45 -10.60
C MET A 117 5.84 12.78 -11.71
N LEU A 118 4.54 13.05 -11.77
CA LEU A 118 3.68 12.49 -12.82
C LEU A 118 4.04 13.07 -14.20
N ALA A 119 4.34 14.37 -14.28
CA ALA A 119 4.76 15.02 -15.53
C ALA A 119 6.12 14.49 -16.04
N GLU A 120 7.09 14.26 -15.15
CA GLU A 120 8.39 13.65 -15.51
C GLU A 120 8.20 12.22 -16.05
N LEU A 121 7.37 11.40 -15.39
CA LEU A 121 7.07 10.04 -15.83
C LEU A 121 6.33 10.01 -17.19
N GLU A 122 5.41 10.94 -17.43
CA GLU A 122 4.74 11.08 -18.74
C GLU A 122 5.71 11.54 -19.85
N GLY A 123 6.66 12.41 -19.51
CA GLY A 123 7.71 12.88 -20.41
C GLY A 123 8.66 11.77 -20.88
N GLU A 124 9.12 10.92 -19.95
CA GLU A 124 10.00 9.77 -20.26
C GLU A 124 9.31 8.72 -21.17
N VAL A 125 8.00 8.53 -21.05
CA VAL A 125 7.23 7.61 -21.91
C VAL A 125 7.11 8.15 -23.35
N SER A 126 7.10 9.47 -23.52
CA SER A 126 7.00 10.12 -24.85
C SER A 126 8.29 10.10 -25.66
N GLU A 127 9.45 9.87 -25.01
CA GLU A 127 10.76 9.80 -25.66
C GLU A 127 11.16 8.39 -26.12
N LEU A 128 10.33 7.37 -25.90
CA LEU A 128 10.57 6.04 -26.47
C LEU A 128 10.38 6.09 -28.00
N PRO A 129 11.42 5.79 -28.81
CA PRO A 129 11.28 5.83 -30.25
C PRO A 129 10.24 4.77 -30.66
N ALA A 130 9.22 5.19 -31.40
CA ALA A 130 8.28 4.28 -32.03
C ALA A 130 9.06 3.41 -33.03
N TYR A 131 9.40 2.19 -32.63
CA TYR A 131 9.90 1.18 -33.56
C TYR A 131 8.71 0.77 -34.43
N ALA A 132 8.68 1.31 -35.65
CA ALA A 132 7.83 0.87 -36.75
C ALA A 132 8.32 -0.46 -37.33
#